data_AF-A0A3N0XHE2-F1
#
_entry.id   AF-A0A3N0XHE2-F1
#
_cell.length_a   1.000
_cell.length_b   1.000
_cell.length_c   1.000
_cell.angle_alpha   90.00
_cell.angle_beta   90.00
_cell.angle_gamma   90.00
#
_symmetry.space_group_name_H-M   'P 1'
#
loop_
_entity.id
_entity.type
_entity.pdbx_description
1 polymer ?
#
loop_
_entity_poly.entity_id
_entity_poly.type
_entity_poly.pdbx_seq_one_letter_code
_entity_poly.pdbx_strand_id
1 'polypeptide(L)'
;MALPAVQLLCLEQRDRSLELHTSDFLQLACQTNFPDRSLCVFYHTGLSERSKACIPAGGPTEDFATYVEWVLVNNNSLFTICPAEDDTSTAPHPETSHPPPTTCTMERQEPTADRGVQPAGTNKTEPEERTEGVVAPGCEPQGV
;
A
#
# COMPACT_ATOMS: atom_id res chain seq x y z
N MET A 1 -11.60 -6.49 -19.08
CA MET A 1 -11.06 -5.16 -18.76
C MET A 1 -10.35 -4.64 -20.00
N ALA A 2 -10.44 -3.35 -20.31
CA ALA A 2 -9.62 -2.77 -21.37
C ALA A 2 -8.16 -2.71 -20.90
N LEU A 3 -7.21 -2.96 -21.81
CA LEU A 3 -5.79 -2.85 -21.51
C LEU A 3 -5.45 -1.36 -21.26
N PRO A 4 -4.63 -1.01 -20.25
CA PRO A 4 -4.24 0.38 -19.97
C PRO A 4 -3.71 1.12 -21.20
N ALA A 5 -2.97 0.41 -22.06
CA ALA A 5 -2.50 0.94 -23.34
C ALA A 5 -3.63 1.42 -24.26
N VAL A 6 -4.74 0.67 -24.35
CA VAL A 6 -5.90 1.06 -25.17
C VAL A 6 -6.62 2.25 -24.55
N GLN A 7 -6.75 2.26 -23.21
CA GLN A 7 -7.36 3.39 -22.51
C GLN A 7 -6.55 4.68 -22.71
N LEU A 8 -5.22 4.59 -22.66
CA LEU A 8 -4.32 5.72 -22.89
C LEU A 8 -4.47 6.30 -24.30
N LEU A 9 -4.48 5.42 -25.31
CA LEU A 9 -4.63 5.82 -26.72
C LEU A 9 -6.00 6.47 -27.01
N CYS A 10 -7.04 6.10 -26.26
CA CYS A 10 -8.38 6.66 -26.40
C CYS A 10 -8.66 7.81 -25.42
N LEU A 11 -7.68 8.23 -24.62
CA LEU A 11 -7.90 9.26 -23.62
C LEU A 11 -7.93 10.65 -24.28
N GLU A 12 -9.08 11.31 -24.19
CA GLU A 12 -9.28 12.66 -24.70
C GLU A 12 -9.57 13.63 -23.55
N GLN A 13 -9.01 14.85 -23.61
CA GLN A 13 -9.29 15.91 -22.66
C GLN A 13 -10.75 16.35 -22.75
N ARG A 14 -11.27 16.55 -23.98
CA ARG A 14 -12.61 17.10 -24.25
C ARG A 14 -12.83 18.40 -23.47
N ASP A 15 -13.93 18.49 -22.72
CA ASP A 15 -14.27 19.62 -21.86
C ASP A 15 -13.67 19.54 -20.45
N ARG A 16 -12.88 18.50 -20.15
CA ARG A 16 -12.22 18.34 -18.84
C ARG A 16 -11.06 19.32 -18.69
N SER A 17 -10.73 19.62 -17.44
CA SER A 17 -9.57 20.43 -17.14
C SER A 17 -8.29 19.75 -17.62
N LEU A 18 -7.26 20.54 -17.92
CA LEU A 18 -5.98 20.02 -18.35
C LEU A 18 -5.35 19.16 -17.24
N GLU A 19 -5.50 19.57 -15.99
CA GLU A 19 -4.98 18.88 -14.81
C GLU A 19 -5.59 17.49 -14.65
N LEU A 20 -6.92 17.39 -14.76
CA LEU A 20 -7.61 16.11 -14.64
C LEU A 20 -7.21 15.16 -15.78
N HIS A 21 -7.15 15.68 -17.02
CA HIS A 21 -6.68 14.89 -18.15
C HIS A 21 -5.23 14.43 -17.99
N THR A 22 -4.35 15.30 -17.51
CA THR A 22 -2.94 15.00 -17.26
C THR A 22 -2.81 13.91 -16.19
N SER A 23 -3.55 14.03 -15.09
CA SER A 23 -3.55 13.02 -14.02
C SER A 23 -3.99 11.64 -14.53
N ASP A 24 -5.12 11.58 -15.27
CA ASP A 24 -5.59 10.33 -15.88
C ASP A 24 -4.53 9.75 -16.84
N PHE A 25 -3.90 10.61 -17.65
CA PHE A 25 -2.89 10.19 -18.62
C PHE A 25 -1.65 9.62 -17.92
N LEU A 26 -1.13 10.31 -16.90
CA LEU A 26 0.04 9.86 -16.13
C LEU A 26 -0.23 8.51 -15.44
N GLN A 27 -1.42 8.35 -14.83
CA GLN A 27 -1.80 7.09 -14.19
C GLN A 27 -1.84 5.93 -15.18
N LEU A 28 -2.31 6.16 -16.41
CA LEU A 28 -2.31 5.14 -17.46
C LEU A 28 -0.90 4.90 -18.02
N ALA A 29 -0.10 5.97 -18.21
CA ALA A 29 1.24 5.89 -18.79
C ALA A 29 2.16 5.01 -17.94
N CYS A 30 2.11 5.15 -16.61
CA CYS A 30 2.86 4.32 -15.66
C CYS A 30 2.52 2.81 -15.75
N GLN A 31 1.40 2.44 -16.36
CA GLN A 31 0.99 1.04 -16.56
C GLN A 31 1.34 0.52 -17.97
N THR A 32 2.08 1.29 -18.76
CA THR A 32 2.48 0.95 -20.12
C THR A 32 3.99 0.96 -20.28
N ASN A 33 4.48 0.35 -21.37
CA ASN A 33 5.90 0.36 -21.74
C ASN A 33 6.14 1.22 -22.99
N PHE A 34 5.30 2.25 -23.22
CA PHE A 34 5.50 3.14 -24.35
C PHE A 34 6.73 4.02 -24.13
N PRO A 35 7.54 4.25 -25.18
CA PRO A 35 8.65 5.20 -25.08
C PRO A 35 8.11 6.64 -24.96
N ASP A 36 8.89 7.52 -24.34
CA ASP A 36 8.52 8.91 -24.07
C ASP A 36 8.05 9.65 -25.33
N ARG A 37 8.75 9.47 -26.45
CA ARG A 37 8.35 10.07 -27.74
C ARG A 37 6.92 9.68 -28.16
N SER A 38 6.51 8.44 -27.90
CA SER A 38 5.15 8.00 -28.18
C SER A 38 4.15 8.61 -27.20
N LEU A 39 4.50 8.68 -25.90
CA LEU A 39 3.68 9.32 -24.89
C LEU A 39 3.45 10.81 -25.17
N CYS A 40 4.48 11.54 -25.63
CA CYS A 40 4.35 12.92 -26.09
C CYS A 40 3.32 13.07 -27.20
N VAL A 41 3.38 12.20 -28.22
CA VAL A 41 2.43 12.21 -29.34
C VAL A 41 1.02 11.91 -28.85
N PHE A 42 0.84 10.86 -28.04
CA PHE A 42 -0.48 10.47 -27.56
C PHE A 42 -1.11 11.53 -26.66
N TYR A 43 -0.32 12.09 -25.74
CA TYR A 43 -0.75 13.18 -24.88
C TYR A 43 -1.17 14.39 -25.71
N HIS A 44 -0.33 14.84 -26.65
CA HIS A 44 -0.66 15.95 -27.55
C HIS A 44 -1.94 15.68 -28.36
N THR A 45 -2.11 14.48 -28.90
CA THR A 45 -3.31 14.14 -29.67
C THR A 45 -4.58 14.18 -28.83
N GLY A 46 -4.50 13.76 -27.56
CA GLY A 46 -5.60 13.75 -26.61
C GLY A 46 -5.98 15.13 -26.09
N LEU A 47 -5.12 16.14 -26.22
CA LEU A 47 -5.42 17.51 -25.79
C LEU A 47 -6.61 18.11 -26.55
N SER A 48 -7.33 18.98 -25.86
CA SER A 48 -8.37 19.83 -26.46
C SER A 48 -7.75 20.85 -27.41
N GLU A 49 -8.52 21.30 -28.40
CA GLU A 49 -8.07 22.36 -29.32
C GLU A 49 -7.72 23.67 -28.60
N ARG A 50 -8.43 23.98 -27.50
CA ARG A 50 -8.09 25.13 -26.64
C ARG A 50 -6.69 24.97 -26.06
N SER A 51 -6.37 23.79 -25.52
CA SER A 51 -5.07 23.56 -24.91
C SER A 51 -3.95 23.51 -25.95
N LYS A 52 -4.22 22.98 -27.15
CA LYS A 52 -3.28 23.01 -28.27
C LYS A 52 -3.00 24.42 -28.78
N ALA A 53 -4.01 25.29 -28.82
CA ALA A 53 -3.84 26.66 -29.29
C ALA A 53 -2.90 27.50 -28.39
N CYS A 54 -2.75 27.14 -27.12
CA CYS A 54 -1.82 27.79 -26.20
C CYS A 54 -0.37 27.32 -26.38
N ILE A 55 -0.14 26.25 -27.14
CA ILE A 55 1.16 25.60 -27.26
C ILE A 55 1.94 26.18 -28.45
N PRO A 56 3.14 26.75 -28.25
CA PRO A 56 3.96 27.27 -29.34
C PRO A 56 4.60 26.15 -30.17
N ALA A 57 4.93 26.42 -31.43
CA ALA A 57 5.66 25.47 -32.26
C ALA A 57 7.11 25.31 -31.77
N GLY A 58 7.63 24.06 -31.78
CA GLY A 58 9.03 23.77 -31.43
C GLY A 58 9.30 23.42 -29.97
N GLY A 59 8.32 22.82 -29.28
CA GLY A 59 8.50 22.30 -27.92
C GLY A 59 9.42 21.08 -27.81
N PRO A 60 9.75 20.66 -26.58
CA PRO A 60 10.51 19.44 -26.31
C PRO A 60 9.71 18.23 -26.79
N THR A 61 10.30 17.32 -27.57
CA THR A 61 9.57 16.14 -28.10
C THR A 61 10.14 14.80 -27.66
N GLU A 62 11.27 14.81 -26.95
CA GLU A 62 12.03 13.60 -26.63
C GLU A 62 11.75 13.09 -25.22
N ASP A 63 11.70 13.99 -24.23
CA ASP A 63 11.40 13.66 -22.84
C ASP A 63 9.94 13.98 -22.50
N PHE A 64 9.22 12.98 -21.98
CA PHE A 64 7.79 13.08 -21.73
C PHE A 64 7.46 13.99 -20.54
N ALA A 65 8.22 13.90 -19.45
CA ALA A 65 8.00 14.74 -18.27
C ALA A 65 8.16 16.23 -18.62
N THR A 66 9.27 16.57 -19.30
CA THR A 66 9.56 17.92 -19.80
C THR A 66 8.47 18.41 -20.75
N TYR A 67 7.94 17.52 -21.61
CA TYR A 67 6.85 17.87 -22.50
C TYR A 67 5.56 18.23 -21.75
N VAL A 68 5.16 17.41 -20.78
CA VAL A 68 3.95 17.66 -19.99
C VAL A 68 4.09 18.96 -19.20
N GLU A 69 5.23 19.20 -18.53
CA GLU A 69 5.50 20.45 -17.81
C GLU A 69 5.39 21.66 -18.74
N TRP A 70 5.99 21.57 -19.93
CA TRP A 70 5.91 22.63 -20.92
C TRP A 70 4.47 22.89 -21.36
N VAL A 71 3.65 21.86 -21.60
CA VAL A 71 2.22 22.01 -21.90
C VAL A 71 1.47 22.71 -20.77
N LEU A 72 1.73 22.33 -19.52
CA LEU A 72 1.09 22.90 -18.33
C LEU A 72 1.43 24.38 -18.17
N VAL A 73 2.71 24.74 -18.30
CA VAL A 73 3.19 26.14 -18.23
C VAL A 73 2.54 27.00 -19.30
N ASN A 74 2.50 26.53 -20.56
CA ASN A 74 1.90 27.30 -21.65
C ASN A 74 0.37 27.46 -21.49
N ASN A 75 -0.27 26.53 -20.78
CA ASN A 75 -1.70 26.62 -20.45
C ASN A 75 -1.97 27.38 -19.15
N ASN A 76 -0.95 27.97 -18.51
CA ASN A 76 -1.04 28.64 -17.19
C ASN A 76 -1.60 27.72 -16.09
N SER A 77 -1.38 26.41 -16.21
CA SER A 77 -1.77 25.46 -15.17
C SER A 77 -0.69 25.40 -14.08
N LEU A 78 -1.13 25.44 -12.82
CA LEU A 78 -0.26 25.32 -11.65
C LEU A 78 -0.06 23.85 -11.22
N PHE A 79 -0.50 22.90 -12.04
CA PHE A 79 -0.35 21.49 -11.75
C PHE A 79 1.12 21.08 -11.77
N THR A 80 1.57 20.44 -10.69
CA THR A 80 2.93 19.91 -10.58
C THR A 80 2.89 18.42 -10.88
N ILE A 81 3.76 17.97 -11.78
CA ILE A 81 4.01 16.54 -11.97
C ILE A 81 4.84 16.10 -10.77
N CYS A 82 4.18 15.51 -9.76
CA CYS A 82 4.92 14.95 -8.65
C CYS A 82 5.70 13.74 -9.18
N PRO A 83 7.03 13.68 -9.02
CA PRO A 83 7.73 12.42 -9.18
C PRO A 83 7.02 11.42 -8.28
N ALA A 84 6.71 10.22 -8.78
CA ALA A 84 6.36 9.13 -7.90
C ALA A 84 7.55 8.96 -6.96
N GLU A 85 7.40 9.45 -5.73
CA GLU A 85 8.32 9.13 -4.66
C GLU A 85 8.41 7.61 -4.64
N ASP A 86 9.58 7.10 -5.00
CA ASP A 86 9.86 5.68 -4.98
C ASP A 86 9.66 5.26 -3.53
N ASP A 87 8.50 4.66 -3.28
CA ASP A 87 8.08 4.14 -1.99
C ASP A 87 8.89 2.87 -1.72
N THR A 88 10.22 3.00 -1.75
CA THR A 88 11.13 2.21 -0.94
C THR A 88 10.90 2.63 0.52
N SER A 89 9.68 2.38 1.00
CA SER A 89 9.42 2.15 2.40
C SER A 89 10.37 1.04 2.81
N THR A 90 11.50 1.42 3.39
CA THR A 90 12.34 0.51 4.16
C THR A 90 11.39 -0.07 5.19
N ALA A 91 10.93 -1.30 4.93
CA ALA A 91 10.08 -2.02 5.86
C ALA A 91 10.73 -1.91 7.24
N PRO A 92 10.04 -1.39 8.27
CA PRO A 92 10.55 -1.52 9.62
C PRO A 92 10.66 -3.03 9.83
N HIS A 93 11.90 -3.48 10.02
CA HIS A 93 12.26 -4.85 10.30
C HIS A 93 11.25 -5.39 11.34
N PRO A 94 10.55 -6.50 11.10
CA PRO A 94 9.76 -7.10 12.17
C PRO A 94 10.77 -7.47 13.25
N GLU A 95 10.72 -6.79 14.39
CA GLU A 95 11.41 -7.26 15.59
C GLU A 95 10.95 -8.70 15.82
N THR A 96 11.85 -9.64 15.56
CA THR A 96 11.71 -11.04 15.95
C THR A 96 11.68 -11.09 17.48
N SER A 97 10.52 -10.78 18.05
CA SER A 97 10.15 -11.15 19.41
C SER A 97 9.85 -12.65 19.41
N HIS A 98 10.90 -13.46 19.25
CA HIS A 98 10.85 -14.85 19.65
C HIS A 98 11.16 -14.90 21.15
N PRO A 99 10.19 -15.20 22.03
CA PRO A 99 10.56 -15.80 23.30
C PRO A 99 11.16 -17.19 23.02
N PRO A 100 12.13 -17.65 23.84
CA PRO A 100 12.69 -18.98 23.69
C PRO A 100 11.57 -20.03 23.85
N PRO A 101 11.57 -21.13 23.08
CA PRO A 101 10.63 -22.21 23.33
C PRO A 101 10.98 -22.83 24.68
N THR A 102 10.11 -22.61 25.67
CA THR A 102 10.15 -23.30 26.95
C THR A 102 9.83 -24.77 26.69
N THR A 103 10.86 -25.60 26.62
CA THR A 103 10.74 -27.06 26.61
C THR A 103 10.18 -27.52 27.96
N CYS A 104 8.87 -27.78 28.01
CA CYS A 104 8.15 -28.56 29.02
C CYS A 104 6.79 -28.86 28.37
N THR A 105 6.34 -30.08 28.10
CA THR A 105 6.36 -31.25 28.98
C THR A 105 6.14 -32.50 28.13
N MET A 106 6.93 -33.52 28.46
CA MET A 106 6.76 -34.94 28.19
C MET A 106 5.29 -35.42 28.20
N GLU A 107 4.84 -36.02 27.11
CA GLU A 107 3.89 -37.14 27.13
C GLU A 107 4.64 -38.31 26.46
N ARG A 108 5.25 -39.19 27.26
CA ARG A 108 4.73 -40.51 27.67
C ARG A 108 4.78 -41.54 26.53
N GLN A 109 5.17 -42.79 26.70
CA GLN A 109 5.72 -43.61 27.77
C GLN A 109 6.04 -44.93 27.04
N GLU A 110 7.17 -45.55 27.35
CA GLU A 110 7.48 -46.92 26.93
C GLU A 110 6.46 -47.95 27.50
N PRO A 111 6.31 -49.12 26.86
CA PRO A 111 5.15 -50.01 27.01
C PRO A 111 5.01 -50.60 28.42
N THR A 112 3.80 -50.58 28.98
CA THR A 112 3.43 -51.27 30.22
C THR A 112 2.53 -52.46 29.83
N ALA A 113 3.02 -53.71 29.80
CA ALA A 113 3.35 -54.62 30.90
C ALA A 113 2.11 -55.25 31.57
N ASP A 114 1.82 -56.51 31.20
CA ASP A 114 0.95 -57.42 31.93
C ASP A 114 1.76 -58.10 33.05
N ARG A 115 1.55 -57.65 34.30
CA ARG A 115 1.21 -58.48 35.47
C ARG A 115 1.50 -57.73 36.77
N GLY A 116 0.48 -57.65 37.63
CA GLY A 116 0.70 -57.42 39.06
C GLY A 116 -0.43 -56.70 39.79
N VAL A 117 -1.59 -57.36 39.91
CA VAL A 117 -2.49 -57.41 41.08
C VAL A 117 -2.52 -56.18 42.03
N GLN A 118 -3.66 -55.47 41.99
CA GLN A 118 -4.26 -54.54 42.99
C GLN A 118 -4.44 -55.17 44.40
N PRO A 119 -4.88 -54.51 45.51
CA PRO A 119 -5.61 -53.22 45.65
C PRO A 119 -5.31 -52.36 46.93
N ALA A 120 -6.10 -51.27 47.06
CA ALA A 120 -6.79 -50.73 48.26
C ALA A 120 -6.14 -49.71 49.24
N GLY A 121 -6.85 -48.58 49.38
CA GLY A 121 -6.90 -47.70 50.56
C GLY A 121 -6.05 -46.42 50.45
N THR A 122 -6.39 -45.24 50.97
CA THR A 122 -7.51 -44.72 51.78
C THR A 122 -7.24 -43.21 51.94
N ASN A 123 -8.23 -42.33 51.61
CA ASN A 123 -8.47 -40.93 52.06
C ASN A 123 -7.26 -39.94 52.13
N LYS A 124 -7.31 -38.61 52.28
CA LYS A 124 -8.26 -37.55 52.68
C LYS A 124 -7.46 -36.24 52.38
N THR A 125 -8.00 -35.15 51.83
CA THR A 125 -8.54 -33.98 52.57
C THR A 125 -8.48 -32.79 51.60
N GLU A 126 -9.52 -31.96 51.65
CA GLU A 126 -9.80 -30.73 50.89
C GLU A 126 -9.09 -29.50 51.56
N PRO A 127 -9.53 -28.24 51.37
CA PRO A 127 -8.92 -27.15 50.60
C PRO A 127 -8.48 -25.97 51.48
N GLU A 128 -8.08 -24.85 50.88
CA GLU A 128 -8.53 -23.47 51.17
C GLU A 128 -7.56 -22.51 50.44
N GLU A 129 -8.02 -21.62 49.56
CA GLU A 129 -8.79 -20.39 49.79
C GLU A 129 -7.84 -19.18 49.79
N ARG A 130 -8.36 -18.12 49.17
CA ARG A 130 -8.18 -16.72 49.56
C ARG A 130 -6.93 -16.05 48.99
N THR A 131 -6.93 -14.80 48.52
CA THR A 131 -7.86 -13.67 48.75
C THR A 131 -7.49 -12.57 47.75
N GLU A 132 -8.51 -11.82 47.29
CA GLU A 132 -8.61 -10.35 47.10
C GLU A 132 -7.35 -9.53 46.69
N GLY A 133 -7.42 -8.52 45.84
CA GLY A 133 -8.52 -7.61 45.55
C GLY A 133 -8.21 -6.75 44.31
N VAL A 134 -9.23 -6.30 43.56
CA VAL A 134 -10.06 -5.08 43.76
C VAL A 134 -9.54 -3.86 42.97
N VAL A 135 -10.35 -3.50 41.94
CA VAL A 135 -10.82 -2.14 41.55
C VAL A 135 -9.81 -1.17 40.88
N ALA A 136 -10.12 -0.34 39.87
CA ALA A 136 -11.22 -0.13 38.91
C ALA A 136 -10.72 1.00 37.93
N PRO A 137 -11.50 1.46 36.93
CA PRO A 137 -11.00 2.16 35.73
C PRO A 137 -10.94 3.70 35.89
N GLY A 138 -10.21 4.37 34.99
CA GLY A 138 -10.23 5.83 34.87
C GLY A 138 -9.88 6.29 33.45
N CYS A 139 -10.89 6.69 32.68
CA CYS A 139 -10.76 7.56 31.51
C CYS A 139 -10.54 9.01 31.96
N GLU A 140 -9.76 9.79 31.19
CA GLU A 140 -10.20 11.01 30.46
C GLU A 140 -9.02 11.99 30.15
N PRO A 141 -9.17 12.86 29.12
CA PRO A 141 -8.09 13.65 28.49
C PRO A 141 -8.07 15.13 28.91
N GLN A 142 -6.96 15.84 28.67
CA GLN A 142 -6.84 17.31 28.69
C GLN A 142 -5.72 17.72 27.69
N GLY A 143 -5.81 18.70 26.79
CA GLY A 143 -6.78 19.79 26.63
C GLY A 143 -6.27 21.11 27.20
N VAL A 144 -5.31 21.77 26.53
CA VAL A 144 -5.22 23.23 26.28
C VAL A 144 -4.02 23.53 25.38
#